data_AF-A0A1J5TB56-F1
#
_entry.id   AF-A0A1J5TB56-F1
#
_cell.length_a   1.000
_cell.length_b   1.000
_cell.length_c   1.000
_cell.angle_alpha   90.00
_cell.angle_beta   90.00
_cell.angle_gamma   90.00
#
_symmetry.space_group_name_H-M   'P 1'
#
loop_
_entity.id
_entity.type
_entity.pdbx_description
1 polymer ?
#
loop_
_entity_poly.entity_id
_entity_poly.type
_entity_poly.pdbx_seq_one_letter_code
_entity_poly.pdbx_strand_id
1 'polypeptide(L)'
;MKLQGAIVLTALVLSGCASAPSTIDAVASQTQPVNDPFQKLTWMVGPYLRYHDHGYSGRMYLAEATNSSGLAEFQLGVENTSDHPETFTGAAAKTGDTLSLQQLSAAYDGEEFSQKVRVTVPKALLQSCTSTGLTVRLYGQQRVLDVTIPGFYIAGFLQRS
;
A
#
# COMPACT_ATOMS: atom_id res chain seq x y z
N MET A 1 41.27 -30.21 -26.76
CA MET A 1 40.75 -28.83 -26.83
C MET A 1 39.87 -28.60 -25.61
N LYS A 2 40.15 -27.54 -24.83
CA LYS A 2 39.34 -27.07 -23.70
C LYS A 2 38.38 -25.98 -24.20
N LEU A 3 37.14 -25.98 -23.70
CA LEU A 3 36.27 -24.83 -23.40
C LEU A 3 35.04 -25.44 -22.67
N GLN A 4 34.95 -25.45 -21.34
CA GLN A 4 34.40 -24.38 -20.48
C GLN A 4 33.13 -23.74 -21.05
N GLY A 5 31.99 -23.96 -20.38
CA GLY A 5 30.70 -23.39 -20.74
C GLY A 5 29.66 -23.52 -19.62
N ALA A 6 29.90 -22.75 -18.56
CA ALA A 6 28.99 -22.26 -17.51
C ALA A 6 27.67 -23.01 -17.21
N ILE A 7 27.62 -23.55 -16.00
CA ILE A 7 26.41 -23.84 -15.24
C ILE A 7 25.67 -22.52 -15.02
N VAL A 8 24.52 -22.33 -15.66
CA VAL A 8 23.60 -21.25 -15.30
C VAL A 8 22.79 -21.76 -14.10
N LEU A 9 23.20 -21.33 -12.92
CA LEU A 9 22.51 -21.54 -11.66
C LEU A 9 21.19 -20.77 -11.73
N THR A 10 20.09 -21.46 -12.02
CA THR A 10 18.74 -20.89 -11.88
C THR A 10 18.54 -20.65 -10.39
N ALA A 11 18.70 -19.40 -9.96
CA ALA A 11 18.32 -18.97 -8.62
C ALA A 11 16.80 -19.17 -8.48
N LEU A 12 16.41 -20.30 -7.90
CA LEU A 12 15.08 -20.50 -7.35
C LEU A 12 14.89 -19.41 -6.29
N VAL A 13 14.13 -18.38 -6.63
CA VAL A 13 13.66 -17.42 -5.63
C VAL A 13 12.70 -18.21 -4.74
N LEU A 14 13.21 -18.63 -3.59
CA LEU A 14 12.44 -19.24 -2.52
C LEU A 14 11.32 -18.27 -2.17
N SER A 15 10.10 -18.61 -2.58
CA SER A 15 8.87 -18.03 -2.05
C SER A 15 8.73 -18.46 -0.60
N GLY A 16 9.51 -17.84 0.28
CA GLY A 16 9.24 -17.84 1.70
C GLY A 16 7.89 -17.16 1.90
N CYS A 17 7.02 -17.78 2.69
CA CYS A 17 5.85 -17.10 3.24
C CYS A 17 6.36 -15.86 3.98
N ALA A 18 6.38 -14.72 3.29
CA ALA A 18 6.89 -13.49 3.87
C ALA A 18 5.95 -13.14 5.02
N SER A 19 6.43 -13.35 6.24
CA SER A 19 5.76 -12.83 7.43
C SER A 19 5.67 -11.32 7.27
N ALA A 20 4.55 -10.73 7.70
CA ALA A 20 4.40 -9.28 7.70
C ALA A 20 5.64 -8.64 8.35
N PRO A 21 6.19 -7.58 7.75
CA PRO A 21 7.40 -6.96 8.27
C PRO A 21 7.14 -6.42 9.67
N SER A 22 8.07 -6.65 10.58
CA SER A 22 7.96 -6.27 12.00
C SER A 22 8.96 -5.20 12.44
N THR A 23 9.86 -4.77 11.56
CA THR A 23 10.91 -3.78 11.84
C THR A 23 11.04 -2.75 10.74
N ILE A 24 11.65 -1.60 11.07
CA ILE A 24 11.95 -0.52 10.11
C ILE A 24 12.81 -1.04 8.95
N ASP A 25 13.91 -1.73 9.26
CA ASP A 25 14.84 -2.27 8.25
C ASP A 25 14.19 -3.32 7.35
N ALA A 26 13.29 -4.15 7.89
CA ALA A 26 12.54 -5.12 7.11
C ALA A 26 11.60 -4.43 6.11
N VAL A 27 10.95 -3.34 6.51
CA VAL A 27 10.11 -2.54 5.60
C VAL A 27 10.96 -1.84 4.54
N ALA A 28 12.07 -1.21 4.93
CA ALA A 28 12.96 -0.52 4.00
C ALA A 28 13.55 -1.47 2.94
N SER A 29 13.99 -2.67 3.35
CA SER A 29 14.56 -3.68 2.45
C SER A 29 13.53 -4.32 1.51
N GLN A 30 12.27 -4.41 1.93
CA GLN A 30 11.17 -4.93 1.10
C GLN A 30 10.49 -3.86 0.24
N THR A 31 10.76 -2.57 0.50
CA THR A 31 10.26 -1.47 -0.31
C THR A 31 11.03 -1.41 -1.63
N GLN A 32 10.32 -1.61 -2.74
CA GLN A 32 10.93 -1.85 -4.04
C GLN A 32 10.21 -1.11 -5.18
N PRO A 33 10.92 -0.76 -6.26
CA PRO A 33 10.30 -0.18 -7.44
C PRO A 33 9.42 -1.23 -8.14
N VAL A 34 8.19 -0.83 -8.45
CA VAL A 34 7.23 -1.57 -9.28
C VAL A 34 7.02 -0.77 -10.56
N ASN A 35 7.29 -1.40 -11.69
CA ASN A 35 7.11 -0.79 -13.00
C ASN A 35 5.73 -1.17 -13.55
N ASP A 36 4.92 -0.17 -13.90
CA ASP A 36 3.75 -0.35 -14.77
C ASP A 36 4.20 -0.10 -16.22
N PRO A 37 4.42 -1.15 -17.03
CA PRO A 37 4.94 -1.00 -18.38
C PRO A 37 3.93 -0.36 -19.34
N PHE A 38 2.64 -0.41 -19.02
CA PHE A 38 1.59 0.17 -19.86
C PHE A 38 1.47 1.67 -19.63
N GLN A 39 1.55 2.09 -18.36
CA GLN A 39 1.51 3.51 -17.99
C GLN A 39 2.90 4.17 -18.06
N LYS A 40 3.97 3.37 -18.21
CA LYS A 40 5.38 3.81 -18.15
C LYS A 40 5.69 4.56 -16.84
N LEU A 41 5.08 4.11 -15.75
CA LEU A 41 5.25 4.68 -14.42
C LEU A 41 6.03 3.72 -13.54
N THR A 42 6.96 4.24 -12.74
CA THR A 42 7.63 3.49 -11.69
C THR A 42 7.13 3.98 -10.34
N TRP A 43 6.79 3.03 -9.47
CA TRP A 43 6.22 3.26 -8.16
C TRP A 43 7.16 2.67 -7.12
N MET A 44 7.54 3.40 -6.08
CA MET A 44 8.17 2.78 -4.91
C MET A 44 7.07 2.22 -4.03
N VAL A 45 6.99 0.90 -3.88
CA VAL A 45 5.90 0.22 -3.17
C VAL A 45 6.45 -0.51 -1.94
N GLY A 46 5.87 -0.22 -0.78
CA GLY A 46 6.18 -0.93 0.46
C GLY A 46 5.47 -2.28 0.55
N PRO A 47 5.91 -3.15 1.48
CA PRO A 47 5.30 -4.46 1.71
C PRO A 47 3.83 -4.38 2.14
N TYR A 48 3.00 -5.33 1.71
CA TYR A 48 1.58 -5.33 2.06
C TYR A 48 1.36 -5.69 3.53
N LEU A 49 0.52 -4.91 4.23
CA LEU A 49 0.01 -5.21 5.56
C LEU A 49 -1.42 -5.72 5.46
N ARG A 50 -1.74 -6.83 6.14
CA ARG A 50 -3.13 -7.30 6.24
C ARG A 50 -3.86 -6.52 7.33
N TYR A 51 -5.16 -6.30 7.14
CA TYR A 51 -6.04 -5.75 8.16
C TYR A 51 -7.38 -6.51 8.19
N HIS A 52 -8.06 -6.42 9.32
CA HIS A 52 -9.43 -6.89 9.51
C HIS A 52 -10.13 -5.95 10.48
N ASP A 53 -11.25 -5.37 10.08
CA ASP A 53 -11.97 -4.38 10.87
C ASP A 53 -13.46 -4.36 10.51
N HIS A 54 -14.36 -4.48 11.48
CA HIS A 54 -15.81 -4.26 11.33
C HIS A 54 -16.50 -4.89 10.07
N GLY A 55 -16.14 -6.13 9.70
CA GLY A 55 -16.69 -6.82 8.53
C GLY A 55 -15.95 -6.55 7.21
N TYR A 56 -14.89 -5.75 7.27
CA TYR A 56 -13.93 -5.53 6.21
C TYR A 56 -12.68 -6.36 6.45
N SER A 57 -12.09 -6.87 5.38
CA SER A 57 -10.79 -7.52 5.43
C SER A 57 -9.99 -7.15 4.19
N GLY A 58 -8.66 -7.20 4.28
CA GLY A 58 -7.90 -6.85 3.10
C GLY A 58 -6.43 -6.59 3.37
N ARG A 59 -5.86 -5.78 2.49
CA ARG A 59 -4.46 -5.39 2.52
C ARG A 59 -4.29 -3.90 2.28
N MET A 60 -3.28 -3.32 2.90
CA MET A 60 -2.88 -1.94 2.68
C MET A 60 -1.37 -1.85 2.45
N TYR A 61 -0.93 -0.80 1.78
CA TYR A 61 0.47 -0.52 1.50
C TYR A 61 0.68 0.97 1.28
N LEU A 62 1.92 1.43 1.50
CA LEU A 62 2.34 2.76 1.04
C LEU A 62 2.98 2.64 -0.34
N ALA A 63 2.73 3.64 -1.17
CA ALA A 63 3.42 3.83 -2.42
C ALA A 63 3.82 5.28 -2.62
N GLU A 64 4.92 5.49 -3.34
CA GLU A 64 5.31 6.79 -3.89
C GLU A 64 5.28 6.68 -5.40
N ALA A 65 4.53 7.58 -6.03
CA ALA A 65 4.44 7.72 -7.46
C ALA A 65 4.95 9.11 -7.87
N THR A 66 5.56 9.22 -9.04
CA THR A 66 5.80 10.52 -9.66
C THR A 66 4.52 10.97 -10.34
N ASN A 67 3.98 12.13 -9.95
CA ASN A 67 2.80 12.69 -10.59
C ASN A 67 3.13 13.34 -11.95
N SER A 68 2.12 13.82 -12.68
CA SER A 68 2.28 14.45 -14.00
C SER A 68 3.14 15.71 -13.99
N SER A 69 3.35 16.32 -12.82
CA SER A 69 4.22 17.49 -12.63
C SER A 69 5.66 17.10 -12.27
N GLY A 70 6.00 15.82 -12.25
CA GLY A 70 7.32 15.33 -11.87
C GLY A 70 7.58 15.33 -10.36
N LEU A 71 6.56 15.58 -9.53
CA LEU A 71 6.69 15.61 -8.08
C LEU A 71 6.32 14.27 -7.46
N ALA A 72 6.97 13.94 -6.35
CA ALA A 72 6.65 12.78 -5.54
C ALA A 72 5.27 12.94 -4.90
N GLU A 73 4.41 11.95 -5.13
CA GLU A 73 3.09 11.82 -4.52
C GLU A 73 3.04 10.53 -3.71
N PHE A 74 2.75 10.67 -2.41
CA PHE A 74 2.65 9.54 -1.49
C PHE A 74 1.20 9.10 -1.39
N GLN A 75 0.99 7.79 -1.42
CA GLN A 75 -0.33 7.19 -1.48
C GLN A 75 -0.43 6.01 -0.51
N LEU A 76 -1.54 5.95 0.21
CA LEU A 76 -1.99 4.76 0.92
C LEU A 76 -2.92 3.97 0.01
N GLY A 77 -2.46 2.82 -0.47
CA GLY A 77 -3.29 1.86 -1.19
C GLY A 77 -4.05 0.97 -0.22
N VAL A 78 -5.36 0.82 -0.43
CA VAL A 78 -6.22 -0.08 0.35
C VAL A 78 -6.96 -0.99 -0.61
N GLU A 79 -6.73 -2.30 -0.47
CA GLU A 79 -7.47 -3.37 -1.11
C GLU A 79 -8.39 -3.99 -0.07
N ASN A 80 -9.69 -3.84 -0.27
CA ASN A 80 -10.71 -4.24 0.66
C ASN A 80 -11.60 -5.32 0.07
N THR A 81 -12.00 -6.28 0.89
CA THR A 81 -13.14 -7.17 0.64
C THR A 81 -14.14 -7.11 1.79
N SER A 82 -15.43 -7.26 1.46
CA SER A 82 -16.54 -7.31 2.43
C SER A 82 -17.72 -8.08 1.86
N ASP A 83 -18.54 -8.63 2.74
CA ASP A 83 -19.86 -9.21 2.42
C ASP A 83 -20.95 -8.13 2.19
N HIS A 84 -20.60 -6.86 2.41
CA HIS A 84 -21.46 -5.71 2.21
C HIS A 84 -20.94 -4.83 1.06
N PRO A 85 -21.73 -4.64 -0.02
CA PRO A 85 -21.31 -3.80 -1.14
C PRO A 85 -21.39 -2.33 -0.78
N GLU A 86 -20.25 -1.71 -0.53
CA GLU A 86 -20.15 -0.29 -0.25
C GLU A 86 -18.85 0.30 -0.78
N THR A 87 -18.97 1.33 -1.60
CA THR A 87 -17.82 2.08 -2.12
C THR A 87 -17.45 3.21 -1.16
N PHE A 88 -16.18 3.28 -0.76
CA PHE A 88 -15.63 4.47 -0.12
C PHE A 88 -15.46 5.63 -1.11
N THR A 89 -15.93 6.82 -0.74
CA THR A 89 -15.92 8.03 -1.58
C THR A 89 -15.15 9.19 -0.95
N GLY A 90 -14.71 9.07 0.30
CA GLY A 90 -13.93 10.10 0.99
C GLY A 90 -12.90 9.51 1.94
N ALA A 91 -11.89 10.30 2.30
CA ALA A 91 -10.87 9.93 3.27
C ALA A 91 -10.47 11.11 4.15
N ALA A 92 -10.15 10.83 5.41
CA ALA A 92 -9.50 11.79 6.30
C ALA A 92 -8.49 11.08 7.20
N ALA A 93 -7.39 11.77 7.50
CA ALA A 93 -6.53 11.35 8.60
C ALA A 93 -7.29 11.55 9.92
N LYS A 94 -7.06 10.68 10.90
CA LYS A 94 -7.68 10.79 12.24
C LYS A 94 -7.24 12.05 13.00
N THR A 95 -6.20 12.73 12.51
CA THR A 95 -5.77 14.09 12.91
C THR A 95 -6.74 15.19 12.48
N GLY A 96 -7.65 14.91 11.55
CA GLY A 96 -8.64 15.86 11.01
C GLY A 96 -8.35 16.32 9.58
N ASP A 97 -7.19 15.98 9.02
CA ASP A 97 -6.82 16.38 7.66
C ASP A 97 -7.69 15.66 6.62
N THR A 98 -8.37 16.42 5.76
CA THR A 98 -9.08 15.84 4.61
C THR A 98 -8.07 15.35 3.59
N LEU A 99 -8.23 14.11 3.12
CA LEU A 99 -7.34 13.48 2.16
C LEU A 99 -8.07 13.22 0.85
N SER A 100 -7.35 13.29 -0.27
CA SER A 100 -7.89 12.94 -1.58
C SER A 100 -7.99 11.43 -1.72
N LEU A 101 -9.17 10.93 -2.10
CA LEU A 101 -9.40 9.51 -2.37
C LEU A 101 -9.67 9.30 -3.85
N GLN A 102 -8.99 8.31 -4.43
CA GLN A 102 -9.23 7.81 -5.77
C GLN A 102 -9.67 6.35 -5.72
N GLN A 103 -10.83 6.04 -6.28
CA GLN A 103 -11.23 4.65 -6.52
C GLN A 103 -10.53 4.12 -7.77
N LEU A 104 -9.93 2.93 -7.67
CA LEU A 104 -9.28 2.24 -8.79
C LEU A 104 -10.18 1.15 -9.37
N SER A 105 -10.84 0.39 -8.49
CA SER A 105 -11.76 -0.68 -8.90
C SER A 105 -12.80 -0.94 -7.83
N ALA A 106 -13.98 -1.39 -8.24
CA ALA A 106 -15.03 -1.90 -7.38
C ALA A 106 -15.74 -3.03 -8.15
N ALA A 107 -15.95 -4.17 -7.50
CA ALA A 107 -16.61 -5.34 -8.09
C ALA A 107 -17.40 -6.09 -7.03
N TYR A 108 -18.57 -6.60 -7.41
CA TYR A 108 -19.38 -7.51 -6.62
C TYR A 108 -19.62 -8.76 -7.44
N ASP A 109 -19.28 -9.94 -6.91
CA ASP A 109 -19.48 -11.21 -7.62
C ASP A 109 -20.77 -11.94 -7.21
N GLY A 110 -21.55 -11.37 -6.27
CA GLY A 110 -22.76 -11.97 -5.71
C GLY A 110 -22.57 -12.54 -4.31
N GLU A 111 -21.33 -12.68 -3.84
CA GLU A 111 -21.00 -13.14 -2.49
C GLU A 111 -20.06 -12.15 -1.78
N GLU A 112 -19.03 -11.69 -2.47
CA GLU A 112 -18.02 -10.79 -1.95
C GLU A 112 -17.94 -9.49 -2.78
N PHE A 113 -17.89 -8.37 -2.08
CA PHE A 113 -17.60 -7.07 -2.64
C PHE A 113 -16.11 -6.77 -2.46
N SER A 114 -15.42 -6.48 -3.57
CA SER A 114 -14.01 -6.09 -3.59
C SER A 114 -13.87 -4.65 -4.07
N GLN A 115 -13.11 -3.84 -3.33
CA GLN A 115 -12.78 -2.46 -3.72
C GLN A 115 -11.28 -2.20 -3.57
N LYS A 116 -10.72 -1.43 -4.50
CA LYS A 116 -9.37 -0.87 -4.38
C LYS A 116 -9.43 0.64 -4.46
N VAL A 117 -8.84 1.29 -3.47
CA VAL A 117 -8.73 2.75 -3.40
C VAL A 117 -7.30 3.17 -3.13
N ARG A 118 -6.97 4.40 -3.51
CA ARG A 118 -5.73 5.09 -3.14
C ARG A 118 -6.09 6.38 -2.46
N VAL A 119 -5.44 6.65 -1.33
CA VAL A 119 -5.57 7.91 -0.62
C VAL A 119 -4.26 8.66 -0.74
N THR A 120 -4.27 9.85 -1.32
CA THR A 120 -3.08 10.71 -1.39
C THR A 120 -2.81 11.29 0.00
N VAL A 121 -1.62 11.02 0.52
CA VAL A 121 -1.19 11.43 1.87
C VAL A 121 -0.03 12.42 1.74
N PRO A 122 -0.07 13.59 2.37
CA PRO A 122 1.07 14.51 2.36
C PRO A 122 2.32 13.88 3.00
N LYS A 123 3.50 14.07 2.39
CA LYS A 123 4.78 13.59 2.95
C LYS A 123 5.01 14.09 4.39
N ALA A 124 4.66 15.35 4.67
CA ALA A 124 4.77 15.95 5.99
C ALA A 124 3.93 15.22 7.05
N LEU A 125 2.71 14.78 6.68
CA LEU A 125 1.86 13.99 7.56
C LEU A 125 2.50 12.64 7.85
N LEU A 126 3.00 11.93 6.84
CA LEU A 126 3.74 10.68 7.03
C LEU A 126 4.96 10.85 7.95
N GLN A 127 5.76 11.89 7.73
CA GLN A 127 6.92 12.19 8.57
C GLN A 127 6.55 12.41 10.04
N SER A 128 5.45 13.13 10.30
CA SER A 128 4.94 13.36 11.66
C SER A 128 4.42 12.08 12.36
N CYS A 129 4.06 11.06 11.58
CA CYS A 129 3.48 9.81 12.06
C CYS A 129 4.47 8.64 12.16
N THR A 130 5.77 8.87 11.97
CA THR A 130 6.80 7.81 12.00
C THR A 130 6.94 7.10 13.35
N SER A 131 6.56 7.75 14.46
CA SER A 131 6.61 7.16 15.80
C SER A 131 5.28 6.55 16.25
N THR A 132 4.15 7.13 15.83
CA THR A 132 2.80 6.75 16.31
C THR A 132 2.01 5.90 15.33
N GLY A 133 2.38 5.91 14.05
CA GLY A 133 1.53 5.43 12.97
C GLY A 133 0.51 6.47 12.52
N LEU A 134 -0.17 6.14 11.43
CA LEU A 134 -1.20 6.95 10.80
C LEU A 134 -2.48 6.11 10.67
N THR A 135 -3.57 6.60 11.24
CA THR A 135 -4.91 6.07 10.97
C THR A 135 -5.61 6.96 9.95
N VAL A 136 -6.06 6.36 8.85
CA VAL A 136 -6.90 6.99 7.83
C VAL A 136 -8.29 6.38 7.92
N ARG A 137 -9.30 7.24 8.07
CA ARG A 137 -10.70 6.88 7.98
C ARG A 137 -11.16 7.00 6.55
N LEU A 138 -11.70 5.92 6.00
CA LEU A 138 -12.42 5.89 4.73
C LEU A 138 -13.91 6.01 4.99
N TYR A 139 -14.59 6.86 4.23
CA TYR A 139 -16.01 7.14 4.36
C TYR A 139 -16.78 6.58 3.17
N GLY A 140 -17.72 5.68 3.45
CA GLY A 140 -18.78 5.29 2.54
C GLY A 140 -20.07 6.06 2.82
N GLN A 141 -21.17 5.65 2.19
CA GLN A 141 -22.48 6.29 2.39
C GLN A 141 -23.10 5.94 3.76
N GLN A 142 -22.86 4.73 4.24
CA GLN A 142 -23.47 4.16 5.44
C GLN A 142 -22.44 3.66 6.45
N ARG A 143 -21.21 3.37 6.03
CA ARG A 143 -20.16 2.86 6.91
C ARG A 143 -18.84 3.60 6.73
N VAL A 144 -17.96 3.32 7.67
CA VAL A 144 -16.59 3.81 7.69
C VAL A 144 -15.64 2.64 7.91
N LEU A 145 -14.42 2.79 7.42
CA LEU A 145 -13.33 1.85 7.66
C LEU A 145 -12.11 2.63 8.15
N ASP A 146 -11.57 2.28 9.32
CA ASP A 146 -10.34 2.86 9.85
C ASP A 146 -9.15 1.95 9.53
N VAL A 147 -8.29 2.36 8.59
CA VAL A 147 -7.04 1.65 8.30
C VAL A 147 -5.88 2.32 9.02
N THR A 148 -5.08 1.53 9.75
CA THR A 148 -3.96 2.05 10.55
C THR A 148 -2.63 1.48 10.09
N ILE A 149 -1.78 2.36 9.57
CA ILE A 149 -0.39 2.03 9.22
C ILE A 149 0.51 2.25 10.44
N PRO A 150 1.25 1.24 10.91
CA PRO A 150 2.16 1.40 12.04
C PRO A 150 3.30 2.41 11.77
N GLY A 151 3.76 3.11 12.81
CA GLY A 151 4.83 4.12 12.67
C GLY A 151 6.13 3.54 12.11
N PHE A 152 6.55 2.37 12.59
CA PHE A 152 7.76 1.68 12.09
C PHE A 152 7.68 1.39 10.58
N TYR A 153 6.47 1.12 10.08
CA TYR A 153 6.25 0.87 8.67
C TYR A 153 6.43 2.15 7.86
N ILE A 154 5.86 3.26 8.33
CA ILE A 154 6.03 4.57 7.69
C ILE A 154 7.51 4.96 7.68
N ALA A 155 8.20 4.79 8.81
CA ALA A 155 9.63 5.08 8.94
C ALA A 155 10.47 4.26 7.94
N GLY A 156 10.26 2.95 7.86
CA GLY A 156 11.00 2.09 6.94
C GLY A 156 10.72 2.40 5.48
N PHE A 157 9.46 2.68 5.13
CA PHE A 157 9.09 3.09 3.78
C PHE A 157 9.78 4.39 3.37
N LEU A 158 9.73 5.42 4.22
CA LEU A 158 10.34 6.73 3.94
C LEU A 158 11.88 6.71 3.87
N GLN A 159 12.56 5.69 4.43
CA GLN A 159 14.01 5.55 4.27
C GLN A 159 14.41 5.16 2.85
N ARG A 160 13.49 4.53 2.10
CA ARG A 160 13.75 4.00 0.76
C ARG A 160 13.13 4.84 -0.36
N SER A 161 12.25 5.77 0.01
CA SER A 161 11.40 6.61 -0.84
C SER A 161 11.98 8.03 -0.97
#